data_AF-A0A9D4ZS35-F1
#
_entry.id   AF-A0A9D4ZS35-F1
#
_cell.length_a   1.000
_cell.length_b   1.000
_cell.length_c   1.000
_cell.angle_alpha   90.00
_cell.angle_beta   90.00
_cell.angle_gamma   90.00
#
_symmetry.space_group_name_H-M   'P 1'
#
loop_
_entity.id
_entity.type
_entity.pdbx_description
1 polymer ?
#
loop_
_entity_poly.entity_id
_entity_poly.type
_entity_poly.pdbx_seq_one_letter_code
_entity_poly.pdbx_strand_id
1 'polypeptide(L)'
;MHARPWQRVNEFYLNTVRGNFSFPLLFQSQTLPEHDDSGVPVISDKAELESGVSKDRSGKWARFNFKIVLSYHGDSFDGWQKQPNLNTVQSIVEASLGKFVDEDKIQLLKDKGLPIEGCAAVAGRTDKGVTALQQVCSFYTWKKDIKPREIEDAINDAAPGKLRVVSVHEVSRAFHPNFSAKWRRYLYIFPLTDGWDKGQCSGNEETSDSLVYNVICDSVSKDELGDEKKSFVFSVRKVNRLLQKLEGKLLSYKMFARDTKASRNDGPPTECFVHHARAMEARLPITENGEETRVMCIELAANRFLRKMVRVLVATTIREAAAGAEDDALLKLMDATCRRATAPPAPPDGLCLVDVGYEEFDKEKCFILKD
;
A
#
# COMPACT_ATOMS: atom_id res chain seq x y z
N MET A 1 -18.00 24.06 -8.90
CA MET A 1 -18.04 22.79 -8.13
C MET A 1 -16.58 22.46 -7.82
N HIS A 2 -16.08 22.78 -6.63
CA HIS A 2 -14.65 22.59 -6.32
C HIS A 2 -14.33 21.09 -6.39
N ALA A 3 -13.38 20.71 -7.25
CA ALA A 3 -12.86 19.34 -7.25
C ALA A 3 -12.40 19.01 -5.83
N ARG A 4 -12.83 17.86 -5.31
CA ARG A 4 -12.36 17.40 -3.98
C ARG A 4 -10.83 17.30 -4.06
N PRO A 5 -10.06 17.72 -3.03
CA PRO A 5 -8.60 17.73 -3.10
C PRO A 5 -7.99 16.40 -3.59
N TRP A 6 -8.62 15.29 -3.23
CA TRP A 6 -8.20 13.92 -3.56
C TRP A 6 -8.66 13.41 -4.92
N GLN A 7 -9.55 14.12 -5.62
CA GLN A 7 -10.12 13.65 -6.89
C GLN A 7 -9.04 13.44 -7.94
N ARG A 8 -8.11 14.39 -8.08
CA ARG A 8 -7.00 14.28 -9.05
C ARG A 8 -6.05 13.13 -8.70
N VAL A 9 -5.86 12.84 -7.40
CA VAL A 9 -5.06 11.69 -6.93
C VAL A 9 -5.76 10.37 -7.25
N ASN A 10 -7.07 10.28 -7.01
CA ASN A 10 -7.87 9.10 -7.35
C ASN A 10 -7.89 8.86 -8.87
N GLU A 11 -8.05 9.90 -9.69
CA GLU A 11 -7.97 9.80 -11.15
C GLU A 11 -6.58 9.33 -11.62
N PHE A 12 -5.50 9.83 -11.01
CA PHE A 12 -4.15 9.35 -11.28
C PHE A 12 -4.00 7.85 -10.97
N TYR A 13 -4.46 7.40 -9.80
CA TYR A 13 -4.40 5.98 -9.42
C TYR A 13 -5.26 5.10 -10.32
N LEU A 14 -6.46 5.52 -10.67
CA LEU A 14 -7.34 4.78 -11.58
C LEU A 14 -6.68 4.57 -12.95
N ASN A 15 -6.07 5.61 -13.51
CA ASN A 15 -5.35 5.52 -14.77
C ASN A 15 -4.09 4.64 -14.68
N THR A 16 -3.38 4.69 -13.55
CA THR A 16 -2.22 3.81 -13.29
C THR A 16 -2.65 2.34 -13.24
N VAL A 17 -3.75 2.03 -12.53
CA VAL A 17 -4.32 0.67 -12.44
C VAL A 17 -4.80 0.16 -13.81
N ARG A 18 -5.32 1.04 -14.66
CA ARG A 18 -5.68 0.73 -16.06
C ARG A 18 -4.46 0.47 -16.95
N GLY A 19 -3.28 0.95 -16.55
CA GLY A 19 -2.05 0.85 -17.34
C GLY A 19 -1.86 2.02 -18.32
N ASN A 20 -2.68 3.06 -18.19
CA ASN A 20 -2.58 4.26 -19.01
C ASN A 20 -1.39 5.13 -18.59
N PHE A 21 -1.01 5.07 -17.31
CA PHE A 21 0.15 5.77 -16.76
C PHE A 21 1.14 4.78 -16.17
N SER A 22 2.42 5.06 -16.41
CA SER A 22 3.49 4.45 -15.64
C SER A 22 3.70 5.31 -14.38
N PHE A 23 3.73 4.67 -13.21
CA PHE A 23 4.08 5.30 -11.93
C PHE A 23 5.42 6.10 -11.93
N PRO A 24 6.44 5.75 -12.74
CA PRO A 24 7.63 6.58 -13.01
C PRO A 24 7.36 8.02 -13.40
N LEU A 25 6.17 8.36 -13.91
CA LEU A 25 5.87 9.72 -14.33
C LEU A 25 5.93 10.75 -13.18
N LEU A 26 5.87 10.31 -11.91
CA LEU A 26 6.04 11.19 -10.75
C LEU A 26 7.50 11.42 -10.33
N PHE A 27 8.43 10.57 -10.79
CA PHE A 27 9.84 10.58 -10.38
C PHE A 27 10.70 10.63 -11.64
N GLN A 28 11.41 11.75 -11.89
CA GLN A 28 12.08 12.07 -13.18
C GLN A 28 13.16 11.07 -13.66
N SER A 29 13.34 9.94 -13.01
CA SER A 29 14.13 8.82 -13.45
C SER A 29 13.69 7.63 -12.61
N GLN A 30 13.27 6.55 -13.27
CA GLN A 30 13.19 5.15 -12.83
C GLN A 30 11.86 4.53 -13.23
N THR A 31 11.90 3.49 -14.07
CA THR A 31 10.81 2.51 -14.19
C THR A 31 10.39 2.03 -12.80
N LEU A 32 9.13 1.59 -12.60
CA LEU A 32 8.82 0.80 -11.40
C LEU A 32 9.88 -0.29 -11.36
N PRO A 33 10.61 -0.47 -10.24
CA PRO A 33 11.48 -1.62 -10.10
C PRO A 33 10.66 -2.85 -10.51
N GLU A 34 11.17 -3.63 -11.45
CA GLU A 34 10.53 -4.90 -11.78
C GLU A 34 10.32 -5.66 -10.47
N HIS A 35 9.11 -6.22 -10.30
CA HIS A 35 8.82 -7.01 -9.11
C HIS A 35 9.87 -8.11 -9.02
N ASP A 36 10.75 -8.02 -8.03
CA ASP A 36 11.88 -8.93 -7.91
C ASP A 36 11.39 -10.22 -7.26
N ASP A 37 11.39 -11.28 -8.06
CA ASP A 37 10.93 -12.61 -7.64
C ASP A 37 12.09 -13.51 -7.20
N SER A 38 13.33 -12.99 -7.16
CA SER A 38 14.51 -13.78 -6.80
C SER A 38 14.44 -14.40 -5.40
N GLY A 39 13.73 -13.74 -4.47
CA GLY A 39 13.48 -14.25 -3.12
C GLY A 39 12.28 -15.21 -3.00
N VAL A 40 11.51 -15.40 -4.07
CA VAL A 40 10.38 -16.34 -4.08
C VAL A 40 10.92 -17.75 -4.29
N PRO A 41 10.58 -18.73 -3.43
CA PRO A 41 11.09 -20.08 -3.61
C PRO A 41 10.56 -20.68 -4.93
N VAL A 42 11.48 -20.90 -5.86
CA VAL A 42 11.21 -21.47 -7.19
C VAL A 42 10.79 -22.94 -7.04
N ILE A 43 10.02 -23.42 -8.03
CA ILE A 43 9.77 -24.84 -8.23
C ILE A 43 11.10 -25.48 -8.63
N SER A 44 11.92 -25.88 -7.65
CA SER A 44 13.16 -26.58 -7.98
C SER A 44 12.84 -28.05 -8.24
N ASP A 45 12.93 -28.49 -9.50
CA ASP A 45 13.14 -29.90 -9.81
C ASP A 45 14.51 -30.37 -9.25
N LYS A 46 15.44 -29.44 -8.98
CA LYS A 46 16.81 -29.75 -8.50
C LYS A 46 16.93 -30.17 -7.03
N ALA A 47 16.06 -29.72 -6.12
CA ALA A 47 16.06 -30.25 -4.75
C ALA A 47 15.60 -31.72 -4.67
N GLU A 48 14.91 -32.21 -5.70
CA GLU A 48 14.49 -33.61 -5.81
C GLU A 48 15.60 -34.52 -6.34
N LEU A 49 16.63 -33.98 -7.02
CA LEU A 49 17.76 -34.77 -7.55
C LEU A 49 18.85 -35.06 -6.50
N GLU A 50 19.10 -34.14 -5.56
CA GLU A 50 20.15 -34.34 -4.53
C GLU A 50 19.67 -35.17 -3.34
N SER A 51 18.35 -35.40 -3.20
CA SER A 51 17.78 -36.16 -2.08
C SER A 51 17.33 -37.57 -2.43
N GLY A 52 17.38 -38.00 -3.70
CA GLY A 52 17.05 -39.38 -4.09
C GLY A 52 15.61 -39.82 -3.76
N VAL A 53 14.71 -38.89 -3.47
CA VAL A 53 13.30 -39.17 -3.16
C VAL A 53 12.43 -38.59 -4.27
N SER A 54 12.31 -39.32 -5.38
CA SER A 54 11.18 -39.17 -6.30
C SER A 54 9.93 -39.73 -5.61
N LYS A 55 9.35 -38.98 -4.67
CA LYS A 55 8.02 -39.32 -4.15
C LYS A 55 7.00 -38.69 -5.08
N ASP A 56 6.43 -39.55 -5.91
CA ASP A 56 5.14 -39.36 -6.55
C ASP A 56 4.21 -38.63 -5.56
N ARG A 57 3.94 -37.34 -5.85
CA ARG A 57 3.33 -36.43 -4.88
C ARG A 57 1.90 -36.92 -4.67
N SER A 58 1.58 -37.43 -3.48
CA SER A 58 0.25 -38.00 -3.20
C SER A 58 -0.52 -37.24 -2.11
N GLY A 59 -1.85 -37.23 -2.25
CA GLY A 59 -2.80 -36.62 -1.31
C GLY A 59 -2.62 -35.11 -1.13
N LYS A 60 -2.72 -34.64 0.12
CA LYS A 60 -2.65 -33.20 0.49
C LYS A 60 -1.36 -32.50 0.00
N TRP A 61 -0.31 -33.24 -0.31
CA TRP A 61 1.00 -32.70 -0.67
C TRP A 61 1.17 -32.45 -2.18
N ALA A 62 0.23 -32.90 -3.00
CA ALA A 62 0.21 -32.77 -4.46
C ALA A 62 -0.41 -31.47 -5.01
N ARG A 63 -0.53 -30.43 -4.17
CA ARG A 63 -1.16 -29.16 -4.57
C ARG A 63 -0.21 -28.27 -5.37
N PHE A 64 -0.78 -27.55 -6.31
CA PHE A 64 -0.16 -26.41 -6.99
C PHE A 64 -0.37 -25.15 -6.15
N ASN A 65 0.58 -24.23 -6.18
CA ASN A 65 0.51 -22.95 -5.49
C ASN A 65 0.89 -21.86 -6.48
N PHE A 66 0.07 -20.83 -6.58
CA PHE A 66 0.25 -19.72 -7.50
C PHE A 66 0.45 -18.44 -6.70
N LYS A 67 1.48 -17.67 -7.06
CA LYS A 67 1.64 -16.27 -6.69
C LYS A 67 0.95 -15.43 -7.75
N ILE A 68 0.10 -14.51 -7.30
CA ILE A 68 -0.67 -13.61 -8.17
C ILE A 68 -0.34 -12.19 -7.71
N VAL A 69 0.13 -11.36 -8.64
CA VAL A 69 0.36 -9.93 -8.41
C VAL A 69 -0.82 -9.15 -8.98
N LEU A 70 -1.42 -8.28 -8.18
CA LEU A 70 -2.64 -7.56 -8.47
C LEU A 70 -2.44 -6.04 -8.35
N SER A 71 -3.06 -5.31 -9.27
CA SER A 71 -3.25 -3.87 -9.23
C SER A 71 -4.75 -3.57 -9.10
N TYR A 72 -5.15 -2.73 -8.14
CA TYR A 72 -6.54 -2.32 -7.98
C TYR A 72 -6.69 -0.89 -7.46
N HIS A 73 -7.74 -0.23 -7.93
CA HIS A 73 -8.11 1.13 -7.55
C HIS A 73 -8.89 1.12 -6.23
N GLY A 74 -8.37 1.78 -5.20
CA GLY A 74 -8.87 1.69 -3.83
C GLY A 74 -10.32 2.15 -3.65
N ASP A 75 -10.72 3.24 -4.32
CA ASP A 75 -12.08 3.80 -4.21
C ASP A 75 -13.15 2.93 -4.88
N SER A 76 -12.73 1.96 -5.71
CA SER A 76 -13.65 0.99 -6.33
C SER A 76 -14.09 -0.13 -5.38
N PHE A 77 -13.47 -0.28 -4.19
CA PHE A 77 -13.66 -1.41 -3.30
C PHE A 77 -13.73 -1.01 -1.81
N ASP A 78 -14.40 -1.82 -1.01
CA ASP A 78 -14.50 -1.69 0.44
C ASP A 78 -13.25 -2.22 1.19
N GLY A 79 -12.10 -2.22 0.52
CA GLY A 79 -10.82 -2.75 0.99
C GLY A 79 -10.55 -4.18 0.52
N TRP A 80 -9.46 -4.77 1.02
CA TRP A 80 -9.08 -6.13 0.64
C TRP A 80 -10.00 -7.20 1.24
N GLN A 81 -10.09 -7.22 2.57
CA GLN A 81 -10.59 -8.36 3.33
C GLN A 81 -12.08 -8.60 3.07
N LYS A 82 -12.45 -9.84 2.71
CA LYS A 82 -13.85 -10.28 2.56
C LYS A 82 -14.67 -9.99 3.81
N GLN A 83 -15.81 -9.33 3.61
CA GLN A 83 -16.80 -8.98 4.62
C GLN A 83 -18.21 -9.16 4.03
N PRO A 84 -19.21 -9.52 4.84
CA PRO A 84 -20.58 -9.70 4.36
C PRO A 84 -21.12 -8.43 3.68
N ASN A 85 -21.76 -8.60 2.52
CA ASN A 85 -22.45 -7.53 1.77
C ASN A 85 -21.57 -6.35 1.31
N LEU A 86 -20.25 -6.50 1.27
CA LEU A 86 -19.33 -5.45 0.81
C LEU A 86 -18.59 -5.87 -0.46
N ASN A 87 -18.27 -4.90 -1.31
CA ASN A 87 -17.54 -5.13 -2.56
C ASN A 87 -16.04 -5.10 -2.28
N THR A 88 -15.47 -6.24 -1.88
CA THR A 88 -14.05 -6.32 -1.50
C THR A 88 -13.22 -7.03 -2.56
N VAL A 89 -11.93 -6.67 -2.65
CA VAL A 89 -11.01 -7.28 -3.62
C VAL A 89 -10.91 -8.79 -3.41
N GLN A 90 -10.80 -9.25 -2.16
CA GLN A 90 -10.73 -10.68 -1.84
C GLN A 90 -11.97 -11.43 -2.33
N SER A 91 -13.17 -10.85 -2.20
CA SER A 91 -14.41 -11.53 -2.62
C SER A 91 -14.44 -11.74 -4.13
N ILE A 92 -14.06 -10.73 -4.91
CA ILE A 92 -13.99 -10.80 -6.37
C ILE A 92 -12.93 -11.80 -6.83
N VAL A 93 -11.74 -11.77 -6.22
CA VAL A 93 -10.65 -12.68 -6.54
C VAL A 93 -11.01 -14.12 -6.17
N GLU A 94 -11.55 -14.37 -4.98
CA GLU A 94 -11.94 -15.72 -4.55
C GLU A 94 -13.08 -16.29 -5.39
N ALA A 95 -14.07 -15.48 -5.77
CA ALA A 95 -15.12 -15.90 -6.70
C ALA A 95 -14.55 -16.29 -8.08
N SER A 96 -13.63 -15.49 -8.63
CA SER A 96 -12.96 -15.77 -9.90
C SER A 96 -12.15 -17.07 -9.85
N LEU A 97 -11.46 -17.29 -8.72
CA LEU A 97 -10.66 -18.49 -8.47
C LEU A 97 -11.49 -19.76 -8.26
N GLY A 98 -12.81 -19.64 -8.06
CA GLY A 98 -13.73 -20.78 -7.99
C GLY A 98 -13.72 -21.65 -9.25
N LYS A 99 -13.31 -21.12 -10.40
CA LYS A 99 -13.14 -21.89 -11.66
C LYS A 99 -12.02 -22.94 -11.56
N PHE A 100 -11.08 -22.76 -10.64
CA PHE A 100 -9.84 -23.55 -10.54
C PHE A 100 -9.78 -24.44 -9.31
N VAL A 101 -10.84 -24.52 -8.51
CA VAL A 101 -10.89 -25.46 -7.39
C VAL A 101 -11.07 -26.89 -7.89
N ASP A 102 -10.52 -27.85 -7.15
CA ASP A 102 -10.69 -29.29 -7.40
C ASP A 102 -12.11 -29.78 -7.07
N GLU A 103 -12.47 -30.94 -7.60
CA GLU A 103 -13.80 -31.53 -7.46
C GLU A 103 -14.18 -31.82 -6.00
N ASP A 104 -13.22 -32.27 -5.19
CA ASP A 104 -13.44 -32.55 -3.77
C ASP A 104 -13.83 -31.27 -3.02
N LYS A 105 -13.11 -30.16 -3.29
CA LYS A 105 -13.46 -28.85 -2.73
C LYS A 105 -14.82 -28.35 -3.24
N ILE A 106 -15.16 -28.56 -4.51
CA ILE A 106 -16.47 -28.21 -5.06
C ILE A 106 -17.58 -28.95 -4.29
N GLN A 107 -17.44 -30.27 -4.11
CA GLN A 107 -18.43 -31.07 -3.39
C GLN A 107 -18.56 -30.61 -1.94
N LEU A 108 -17.43 -30.38 -1.26
CA LEU A 108 -17.40 -29.88 0.11
C LEU A 108 -18.14 -28.54 0.27
N LEU A 109 -17.99 -27.62 -0.69
CA LEU A 109 -18.67 -26.32 -0.66
C LEU A 109 -20.17 -26.47 -0.91
N LYS A 110 -20.57 -27.33 -1.86
CA LYS A 110 -21.98 -27.64 -2.15
C LYS A 110 -22.67 -28.25 -0.94
N ASP A 111 -22.06 -29.23 -0.28
CA ASP A 111 -22.61 -29.89 0.92
C ASP A 111 -22.84 -28.91 2.08
N LYS A 112 -22.05 -27.83 2.13
CA LYS A 112 -22.19 -26.76 3.13
C LYS A 112 -23.10 -25.62 2.70
N GLY A 113 -23.68 -25.67 1.49
CA GLY A 113 -24.46 -24.57 0.92
C GLY A 113 -23.65 -23.29 0.72
N LEU A 114 -22.34 -23.40 0.51
CA LEU A 114 -21.43 -22.29 0.30
C LEU A 114 -21.17 -22.04 -1.20
N PRO A 115 -20.89 -20.79 -1.60
CA PRO A 115 -20.50 -20.49 -2.97
C PRO A 115 -19.20 -21.20 -3.36
N ILE A 116 -19.08 -21.59 -4.64
CA ILE A 116 -17.88 -22.23 -5.17
C ILE A 116 -16.79 -21.15 -5.37
N GLU A 117 -15.88 -21.07 -4.41
CA GLU A 117 -14.85 -20.03 -4.37
C GLU A 117 -13.45 -20.62 -4.07
N GLY A 118 -12.42 -19.94 -4.58
CA GLY A 118 -11.03 -20.11 -4.18
C GLY A 118 -10.77 -19.66 -2.74
N CYS A 119 -9.54 -19.80 -2.27
CA CYS A 119 -9.11 -19.24 -1.00
C CYS A 119 -7.79 -18.51 -1.23
N ALA A 120 -7.79 -17.19 -1.02
CA ALA A 120 -6.64 -16.34 -1.28
C ALA A 120 -5.98 -15.91 0.03
N ALA A 121 -4.66 -16.15 0.16
CA ALA A 121 -3.84 -15.49 1.17
C ALA A 121 -3.26 -14.20 0.58
N VAL A 122 -2.96 -13.18 1.40
CA VAL A 122 -2.46 -11.87 0.94
C VAL A 122 -1.22 -11.41 1.70
N ALA A 123 -0.34 -10.65 1.05
CA ALA A 123 0.87 -10.10 1.65
C ALA A 123 0.59 -9.06 2.74
N GLY A 124 -0.46 -8.25 2.56
CA GLY A 124 -0.93 -7.30 3.54
C GLY A 124 -2.34 -6.82 3.21
N ARG A 125 -3.18 -6.61 4.22
CA ARG A 125 -4.53 -6.08 4.02
C ARG A 125 -4.48 -4.57 3.79
N THR A 126 -5.22 -4.09 2.82
CA THR A 126 -5.52 -2.66 2.59
C THR A 126 -6.90 -2.32 3.17
N ASP A 127 -7.02 -1.13 3.77
CA ASP A 127 -8.31 -0.58 4.21
C ASP A 127 -9.11 -0.06 3.00
N LYS A 128 -10.41 0.23 3.18
CA LYS A 128 -11.25 0.88 2.16
C LYS A 128 -10.61 2.18 1.65
N GLY A 129 -10.65 2.38 0.33
CA GLY A 129 -10.10 3.56 -0.36
C GLY A 129 -8.60 3.47 -0.66
N VAL A 130 -7.87 2.48 -0.13
CA VAL A 130 -6.42 2.34 -0.36
C VAL A 130 -6.18 1.58 -1.66
N THR A 131 -5.45 2.21 -2.59
CA THR A 131 -5.02 1.62 -3.87
C THR A 131 -3.88 0.62 -3.66
N ALA A 132 -3.74 -0.36 -4.54
CA ALA A 132 -2.52 -1.16 -4.64
C ALA A 132 -2.09 -1.32 -6.09
N LEU A 133 -0.80 -1.22 -6.37
CA LEU A 133 -0.25 -1.43 -7.71
C LEU A 133 0.37 -2.82 -7.87
N GLN A 134 0.96 -3.34 -6.79
CA GLN A 134 1.62 -4.65 -6.77
C GLN A 134 1.27 -5.42 -5.49
N GLN A 135 -0.02 -5.55 -5.18
CA GLN A 135 -0.46 -6.41 -4.10
C GLN A 135 -0.17 -7.86 -4.47
N VAL A 136 0.38 -8.63 -3.54
CA VAL A 136 0.66 -10.04 -3.76
C VAL A 136 -0.34 -10.89 -2.99
N CYS A 137 -1.01 -11.79 -3.70
CA CYS A 137 -1.81 -12.85 -3.10
C CYS A 137 -1.33 -14.22 -3.59
N SER A 138 -1.81 -15.28 -2.93
CA SER A 138 -1.55 -16.65 -3.37
C SER A 138 -2.80 -17.49 -3.35
N PHE A 139 -2.88 -18.41 -4.29
CA PHE A 139 -3.96 -19.38 -4.42
C PHE A 139 -3.37 -20.78 -4.62
N TYR A 140 -3.96 -21.77 -3.95
CA TYR A 140 -3.56 -23.17 -4.15
C TYR A 140 -4.74 -24.04 -4.51
N THR A 141 -4.45 -25.11 -5.25
CA THR A 141 -5.45 -26.07 -5.73
C THR A 141 -4.84 -27.42 -6.04
N TRP A 142 -5.64 -28.48 -6.00
CA TRP A 142 -5.26 -29.82 -6.47
C TRP A 142 -5.70 -30.09 -7.91
N LYS A 143 -6.42 -29.15 -8.54
CA LYS A 143 -6.79 -29.24 -9.95
C LYS A 143 -5.51 -29.20 -10.80
N LYS A 144 -5.37 -30.17 -11.69
CA LYS A 144 -4.23 -30.31 -12.60
C LYS A 144 -4.40 -29.44 -13.85
N ASP A 145 -3.31 -29.28 -14.58
CA ASP A 145 -3.27 -28.69 -15.92
C ASP A 145 -3.79 -27.24 -16.02
N ILE A 146 -3.71 -26.47 -14.93
CA ILE A 146 -4.06 -25.05 -14.93
C ILE A 146 -2.91 -24.23 -15.51
N LYS A 147 -3.21 -23.41 -16.51
CA LYS A 147 -2.25 -22.45 -17.04
C LYS A 147 -2.36 -21.13 -16.27
N PRO A 148 -1.24 -20.48 -15.89
CA PRO A 148 -1.26 -19.18 -15.21
C PRO A 148 -2.13 -18.12 -15.90
N ARG A 149 -2.14 -18.12 -17.25
CA ARG A 149 -2.96 -17.22 -18.06
C ARG A 149 -4.47 -17.41 -17.85
N GLU A 150 -4.94 -18.62 -17.56
CA GLU A 150 -6.37 -18.85 -17.29
C GLU A 150 -6.79 -18.18 -15.98
N ILE A 151 -5.93 -18.20 -14.97
CA ILE A 151 -6.13 -17.48 -13.70
C ILE A 151 -6.13 -15.98 -13.94
N GLU A 152 -5.20 -15.49 -14.75
CA GLU A 152 -5.10 -14.09 -15.14
C GLU A 152 -6.41 -13.59 -15.79
N ASP A 153 -6.85 -14.26 -16.85
CA ASP A 153 -8.07 -13.93 -17.60
C ASP A 153 -9.29 -13.95 -16.68
N ALA A 154 -9.44 -15.00 -15.85
CA ALA A 154 -10.58 -15.14 -14.95
C ALA A 154 -10.71 -14.01 -13.93
N ILE A 155 -9.60 -13.47 -13.41
CA ILE A 155 -9.61 -12.35 -12.46
C ILE A 155 -9.80 -11.02 -13.19
N ASN A 156 -9.15 -10.82 -14.34
CA ASN A 156 -9.27 -9.59 -15.14
C ASN A 156 -10.72 -9.35 -15.61
N ASP A 157 -11.45 -10.41 -15.97
CA ASP A 157 -12.85 -10.34 -16.38
C ASP A 157 -13.79 -9.89 -15.26
N ALA A 158 -13.39 -10.05 -14.00
CA ALA A 158 -14.29 -9.88 -12.86
C ALA A 158 -14.52 -8.41 -12.46
N ALA A 159 -13.55 -7.52 -12.71
CA ALA A 159 -13.70 -6.09 -12.49
C ALA A 159 -12.83 -5.24 -13.45
N PRO A 160 -13.16 -5.22 -14.76
CA PRO A 160 -12.36 -4.55 -15.77
C PRO A 160 -12.09 -3.07 -15.46
N GLY A 161 -10.85 -2.65 -15.61
CA GLY A 161 -10.41 -1.26 -15.40
C GLY A 161 -10.41 -0.78 -13.94
N LYS A 162 -10.75 -1.66 -12.98
CA LYS A 162 -10.72 -1.40 -11.53
C LYS A 162 -9.79 -2.36 -10.79
N LEU A 163 -9.67 -3.59 -11.28
CA LEU A 163 -8.74 -4.63 -10.85
C LEU A 163 -8.04 -5.16 -12.11
N ARG A 164 -6.74 -5.41 -11.99
CA ARG A 164 -5.91 -6.00 -13.03
C ARG A 164 -4.91 -6.95 -12.41
N VAL A 165 -4.73 -8.11 -13.01
CA VAL A 165 -3.62 -9.01 -12.73
C VAL A 165 -2.38 -8.48 -13.44
N VAL A 166 -1.30 -8.29 -12.67
CA VAL A 166 0.01 -7.88 -13.18
C VAL A 166 0.80 -9.10 -13.65
N SER A 167 0.76 -10.19 -12.88
CA SER A 167 1.39 -11.47 -13.24
C SER A 167 0.84 -12.63 -12.43
N VAL A 168 0.97 -13.84 -12.96
CA VAL A 168 0.68 -15.11 -12.27
C VAL A 168 1.85 -16.05 -12.49
N HIS A 169 2.40 -16.58 -11.41
CA HIS A 169 3.47 -17.58 -11.46
C HIS A 169 3.12 -18.75 -10.56
N GLU A 170 3.37 -19.97 -11.03
CA GLU A 170 3.42 -21.13 -10.14
C GLU A 170 4.68 -21.02 -9.27
N VAL A 171 4.53 -21.28 -7.99
CA VAL A 171 5.57 -21.11 -6.97
C VAL A 171 5.61 -22.32 -6.05
N SER A 172 6.69 -22.46 -5.28
CA SER A 172 6.74 -23.50 -4.26
C SER A 172 5.53 -23.44 -3.32
N ARG A 173 5.04 -24.62 -2.93
CA ARG A 173 4.04 -24.80 -1.88
C ARG A 173 4.41 -24.17 -0.53
N ALA A 174 5.69 -23.89 -0.29
CA ALA A 174 6.18 -23.24 0.93
C ALA A 174 5.96 -21.73 0.93
N PHE A 175 5.74 -21.13 -0.25
CA PHE A 175 5.49 -19.71 -0.38
C PHE A 175 4.19 -19.30 0.31
N HIS A 176 4.27 -18.28 1.16
CA HIS A 176 3.11 -17.61 1.74
C HIS A 176 3.29 -16.09 1.59
N PRO A 177 2.36 -15.37 0.96
CA PRO A 177 2.59 -13.99 0.53
C PRO A 177 2.85 -13.04 1.70
N ASN A 178 2.26 -13.30 2.88
CA ASN A 178 2.53 -12.53 4.11
C ASN A 178 3.83 -12.92 4.82
N PHE A 179 3.97 -14.20 5.18
CA PHE A 179 5.07 -14.68 6.02
C PHE A 179 6.41 -14.79 5.28
N SER A 180 6.39 -14.94 3.96
CA SER A 180 7.59 -14.90 3.13
C SER A 180 8.04 -13.47 2.81
N ALA A 181 7.16 -12.47 2.91
CA ALA A 181 7.50 -11.10 2.54
C ALA A 181 8.43 -10.47 3.57
N LYS A 182 9.56 -9.96 3.07
CA LYS A 182 10.61 -9.32 3.87
C LYS A 182 10.33 -7.84 4.09
N TRP A 183 9.68 -7.18 3.15
CA TRP A 183 9.31 -5.77 3.25
C TRP A 183 8.07 -5.44 2.41
N ARG A 184 7.44 -4.31 2.75
CA ARG A 184 6.36 -3.70 1.96
C ARG A 184 6.72 -2.26 1.71
N ARG A 185 6.29 -1.72 0.58
CA ARG A 185 6.49 -0.32 0.21
C ARG A 185 5.16 0.36 -0.05
N TYR A 186 4.98 1.52 0.55
CA TYR A 186 3.83 2.38 0.35
C TYR A 186 4.27 3.74 -0.19
N LEU A 187 3.45 4.30 -1.08
CA LEU A 187 3.51 5.71 -1.44
C LEU A 187 2.25 6.40 -0.90
N TYR A 188 2.42 7.57 -0.31
CA TYR A 188 1.33 8.47 0.00
C TYR A 188 1.45 9.74 -0.86
N ILE A 189 0.45 10.02 -1.70
CA ILE A 189 0.36 11.26 -2.50
C ILE A 189 -0.57 12.22 -1.78
N PHE A 190 -0.06 13.38 -1.36
CA PHE A 190 -0.81 14.41 -0.66
C PHE A 190 -0.98 15.66 -1.55
N PRO A 191 -2.21 16.08 -1.91
CA PRO A 191 -2.46 17.29 -2.67
C PRO A 191 -1.96 18.55 -1.96
N LEU A 192 -1.20 19.40 -2.67
CA LEU A 192 -0.77 20.70 -2.17
C LEU A 192 -1.62 21.80 -2.81
N THR A 193 -2.15 22.71 -2.01
CA THR A 193 -2.76 23.95 -2.51
C THR A 193 -1.78 25.09 -2.34
N ASP A 194 -1.54 25.83 -3.43
CA ASP A 194 -0.80 27.09 -3.36
C ASP A 194 -1.60 28.09 -2.52
N GLY A 195 -0.94 28.80 -1.61
CA GLY A 195 -1.59 29.77 -0.74
C GLY A 195 -2.27 30.87 -1.57
N TRP A 196 -3.57 31.05 -1.37
CA TRP A 196 -4.24 32.30 -1.75
C TRP A 196 -3.70 33.41 -0.84
N ASP A 197 -3.39 34.55 -1.44
CA ASP A 197 -2.87 35.81 -0.87
C ASP A 197 -1.35 35.93 -0.62
N LYS A 198 -0.63 36.35 -1.66
CA LYS A 198 0.41 37.38 -1.50
C LYS A 198 -0.26 38.70 -1.10
N GLY A 199 -0.64 38.81 0.17
CA GLY A 199 -0.81 40.12 0.80
C GLY A 199 0.55 40.83 0.84
N GLN A 200 0.61 42.05 0.30
CA GLN A 200 1.81 42.88 0.22
C GLN A 200 2.51 42.99 1.59
N CYS A 201 3.70 42.42 1.71
CA CYS A 201 4.69 42.86 2.69
C CYS A 201 6.00 43.13 1.94
N SER A 202 6.27 44.40 1.72
CA SER A 202 7.55 44.93 1.29
C SER A 202 8.61 44.67 2.36
N GLY A 203 9.74 44.06 1.99
CA GLY A 203 10.93 44.00 2.85
C GLY A 203 11.90 42.87 2.54
N ASN A 204 12.86 43.17 1.64
CA ASN A 204 14.24 42.68 1.48
C ASN A 204 14.60 41.17 1.53
N GLU A 205 15.23 40.78 0.41
CA GLU A 205 16.38 39.88 0.20
C GLU A 205 16.31 38.38 0.56
N GLU A 206 16.35 37.60 -0.54
CA GLU A 206 17.02 36.31 -0.75
C GLU A 206 16.81 35.17 0.27
N THR A 207 15.85 34.31 -0.05
CA THR A 207 15.99 32.83 -0.05
C THR A 207 14.82 32.24 -0.82
N SER A 208 15.05 31.86 -2.08
CA SER A 208 14.03 31.38 -3.03
C SER A 208 13.45 29.98 -2.72
N ASP A 209 13.51 29.52 -1.48
CA ASP A 209 13.49 28.07 -1.20
C ASP A 209 12.56 27.63 -0.06
N SER A 210 11.63 28.50 0.33
CA SER A 210 10.63 28.22 1.36
C SER A 210 9.23 28.38 0.79
N LEU A 211 8.80 27.39 -0.01
CA LEU A 211 7.40 27.29 -0.42
C LEU A 211 6.59 26.67 0.72
N VAL A 212 5.52 27.39 1.08
CA VAL A 212 4.72 27.24 2.28
C VAL A 212 3.33 26.78 1.82
N TYR A 213 2.90 25.58 2.23
CA TYR A 213 1.68 24.95 1.71
C TYR A 213 0.52 25.01 2.69
N ASN A 214 -0.69 25.30 2.18
CA ASN A 214 -1.92 25.21 2.97
C ASN A 214 -2.52 23.80 2.89
N VAL A 215 -3.02 23.30 4.02
CA VAL A 215 -3.80 22.04 4.11
C VAL A 215 -5.23 22.34 4.51
N ILE A 216 -6.21 21.92 3.74
CA ILE A 216 -7.60 21.80 4.22
C ILE A 216 -7.80 20.36 4.71
N CYS A 217 -7.78 20.17 6.02
CA CYS A 217 -8.22 18.92 6.64
C CYS A 217 -9.73 18.98 6.84
N ASP A 218 -10.50 18.18 6.08
CA ASP A 218 -11.90 17.90 6.45
C ASP A 218 -11.88 16.99 7.69
N SER A 219 -11.95 17.57 8.88
CA SER A 219 -12.17 16.81 10.11
C SER A 219 -13.58 16.26 10.13
N VAL A 220 -13.73 14.95 9.95
CA VAL A 220 -14.99 14.26 10.27
C VAL A 220 -15.07 14.07 11.79
N SER A 221 -15.72 15.03 12.43
CA SER A 221 -16.60 14.78 13.57
C SER A 221 -17.67 15.87 13.52
N LYS A 222 -18.91 15.49 13.16
CA LYS A 222 -20.10 16.31 13.36
C LYS A 222 -20.25 16.53 14.86
N ASP A 223 -19.67 17.60 15.37
CA ASP A 223 -20.12 18.24 16.59
C ASP A 223 -20.46 19.70 16.25
N GLU A 224 -21.65 20.10 16.65
CA GLU A 224 -22.26 21.39 16.39
C GLU A 224 -21.43 22.52 17.03
N LEU A 225 -20.53 23.14 16.27
CA LEU A 225 -20.12 24.54 16.41
C LEU A 225 -19.21 24.90 15.22
N GLY A 226 -19.67 25.81 14.36
CA GLY A 226 -18.95 26.47 13.26
C GLY A 226 -17.63 25.85 12.79
N ASP A 227 -17.68 25.09 11.70
CA ASP A 227 -16.55 24.35 11.12
C ASP A 227 -15.57 25.32 10.42
N GLU A 228 -14.71 25.98 11.19
CA GLU A 228 -13.58 26.71 10.63
C GLU A 228 -12.57 25.71 10.04
N LYS A 229 -12.48 25.66 8.71
CA LYS A 229 -11.43 24.94 7.99
C LYS A 229 -10.06 25.44 8.44
N LYS A 230 -9.41 24.68 9.32
CA LYS A 230 -8.08 25.04 9.82
C LYS A 230 -7.03 24.75 8.74
N SER A 231 -6.53 25.80 8.12
CA SER A 231 -5.40 25.70 7.19
C SER A 231 -4.09 25.52 7.96
N PHE A 232 -3.40 24.41 7.73
CA PHE A 232 -2.05 24.21 8.25
C PHE A 232 -1.03 24.59 7.20
N VAL A 233 -0.05 25.36 7.65
CA VAL A 233 1.07 25.82 6.85
C VAL A 233 2.30 24.95 7.15
N PHE A 234 2.90 24.30 6.15
CA PHE A 234 4.12 23.49 6.35
C PHE A 234 5.06 23.49 5.14
N SER A 235 6.29 23.02 5.35
CA SER A 235 7.30 22.80 4.30
C SER A 235 7.53 21.29 4.09
N VAL A 236 7.55 20.84 2.83
CA VAL A 236 7.87 19.45 2.45
C VAL A 236 9.25 19.03 2.95
N ARG A 237 10.23 19.95 2.97
CA ARG A 237 11.57 19.69 3.50
C ARG A 237 11.55 19.34 4.98
N LYS A 238 10.69 20.01 5.76
CA LYS A 238 10.54 19.71 7.18
C LYS A 238 9.89 18.34 7.40
N VAL A 239 8.88 18.00 6.61
CA VAL A 239 8.27 16.66 6.59
C VAL A 239 9.32 15.59 6.29
N ASN A 240 10.14 15.81 5.25
CA ASN A 240 11.23 14.90 4.87
C ASN A 240 12.22 14.72 6.03
N ARG A 241 12.71 15.81 6.65
CA ARG A 241 13.64 15.76 7.80
C ARG A 241 13.10 14.95 8.99
N LEU A 242 11.82 15.09 9.31
CA LEU A 242 11.17 14.34 10.39
C LEU A 242 11.12 12.84 10.08
N LEU A 243 10.70 12.46 8.86
CA LEU A 243 10.61 11.05 8.45
C LEU A 243 11.97 10.35 8.42
N GLN A 244 13.01 11.05 7.97
CA GLN A 244 14.38 10.52 7.89
C GLN A 244 14.92 10.02 9.22
N LYS A 245 14.46 10.59 10.35
CA LYS A 245 14.89 10.13 11.68
C LYS A 245 14.41 8.73 12.02
N LEU A 246 13.45 8.17 11.27
CA LEU A 246 12.92 6.83 11.47
C LEU A 246 13.72 5.74 10.74
N GLU A 247 14.49 6.12 9.70
CA GLU A 247 15.21 5.16 8.86
C GLU A 247 16.28 4.37 9.63
N GLY A 248 16.35 3.07 9.36
CA GLY A 248 17.35 2.17 9.94
C GLY A 248 17.12 1.85 11.42
N LYS A 249 15.93 2.14 11.96
CA LYS A 249 15.61 1.92 13.37
C LYS A 249 14.50 0.87 13.53
N LEU A 250 14.73 -0.06 14.45
CA LEU A 250 13.69 -0.94 14.98
C LEU A 250 13.01 -0.20 16.14
N LEU A 251 11.75 0.23 15.94
CA LEU A 251 11.01 1.02 16.93
C LEU A 251 9.61 0.45 17.12
N SER A 252 9.00 0.71 18.29
CA SER A 252 7.60 0.37 18.55
C SER A 252 6.66 1.43 17.97
N TYR A 253 5.97 1.11 16.87
CA TYR A 253 5.04 2.02 16.21
C TYR A 253 3.61 1.95 16.78
N LYS A 254 3.45 1.47 18.02
CA LYS A 254 2.15 1.31 18.68
C LYS A 254 1.31 2.60 18.66
N MET A 255 1.96 3.74 18.87
CA MET A 255 1.32 5.06 18.91
C MET A 255 0.79 5.53 17.56
N PHE A 256 1.33 4.96 16.48
CA PHE A 256 0.91 5.23 15.11
C PHE A 256 -0.13 4.20 14.61
N ALA A 257 -0.38 3.12 15.34
CA ALA A 257 -1.39 2.14 14.97
C ALA A 257 -2.81 2.52 15.41
N ARG A 258 -3.82 2.04 14.68
CA ARG A 258 -5.24 2.09 15.08
C ARG A 258 -5.90 0.75 14.77
N ASP A 259 -6.92 0.41 15.55
CA ASP A 259 -7.74 -0.80 15.36
C ASP A 259 -6.94 -2.11 15.26
N THR A 260 -5.75 -2.14 15.86
CA THR A 260 -4.95 -3.34 16.06
C THR A 260 -5.53 -4.12 17.22
N LYS A 261 -6.06 -5.32 16.94
CA LYS A 261 -6.39 -6.29 18.00
C LYS A 261 -5.10 -6.74 18.69
N ALA A 262 -5.21 -7.18 19.95
CA ALA A 262 -4.09 -7.82 20.64
C ALA A 262 -3.53 -8.97 19.77
N SER A 263 -2.21 -9.01 19.59
CA SER A 263 -1.55 -10.09 18.85
C SER A 263 -1.75 -11.42 19.59
N ARG A 264 -1.90 -12.50 18.82
CA ARG A 264 -1.88 -13.87 19.35
C ARG A 264 -0.46 -14.48 19.41
N ASN A 265 0.55 -13.79 18.88
CA ASN A 265 1.94 -14.24 18.84
C ASN A 265 2.79 -13.60 19.94
N ASP A 266 3.79 -14.34 20.43
CA ASP A 266 4.85 -13.87 21.34
C ASP A 266 5.86 -12.93 20.65
N GLY A 267 6.30 -11.90 21.37
CA GLY A 267 7.13 -10.77 20.91
C GLY A 267 6.35 -9.44 20.95
N PRO A 268 7.00 -8.26 21.07
CA PRO A 268 6.29 -6.98 21.09
C PRO A 268 5.66 -6.76 19.71
N PRO A 269 4.33 -6.92 19.56
CA PRO A 269 3.68 -7.03 18.25
C PRO A 269 3.64 -5.71 17.46
N THR A 270 4.33 -4.69 17.96
CA THR A 270 4.28 -3.32 17.48
C THR A 270 5.62 -2.82 16.94
N GLU A 271 6.68 -3.62 17.06
CA GLU A 271 7.98 -3.27 16.51
C GLU A 271 8.00 -3.42 14.98
N CYS A 272 8.51 -2.39 14.31
CA CYS A 272 8.72 -2.36 12.86
C CYS A 272 10.11 -1.77 12.58
N PHE A 273 10.79 -2.29 11.57
CA PHE A 273 12.04 -1.74 11.05
C PHE A 273 11.72 -0.97 9.77
N VAL A 274 11.95 0.34 9.79
CA VAL A 274 11.76 1.20 8.62
C VAL A 274 13.06 1.26 7.83
N HIS A 275 13.05 0.69 6.63
CA HIS A 275 14.20 0.71 5.73
C HIS A 275 14.37 2.07 5.04
N HIS A 276 13.26 2.71 4.70
CA HIS A 276 13.22 3.96 3.93
C HIS A 276 11.99 4.80 4.33
N ALA A 277 12.18 6.10 4.51
CA ALA A 277 11.12 7.05 4.84
C ALA A 277 11.49 8.46 4.39
N ARG A 278 10.97 8.87 3.23
CA ARG A 278 11.31 10.15 2.59
C ARG A 278 10.06 10.85 2.06
N ALA A 279 10.17 12.16 1.91
CA ALA A 279 9.16 12.98 1.27
C ALA A 279 9.78 13.91 0.25
N MET A 280 9.10 14.11 -0.88
CA MET A 280 9.48 15.08 -1.90
C MET A 280 8.25 15.76 -2.49
N GLU A 281 8.46 16.91 -3.11
CA GLU A 281 7.44 17.51 -3.94
C GLU A 281 7.49 16.90 -5.35
N ALA A 282 6.32 16.67 -5.92
CA ALA A 282 6.16 16.25 -7.30
C ALA A 282 4.94 16.95 -7.93
N ARG A 283 4.71 16.66 -9.21
CA ARG A 283 3.51 17.12 -9.92
C ARG A 283 2.82 15.92 -10.54
N LEU A 284 1.50 15.85 -10.37
CA LEU A 284 0.71 14.85 -11.08
C LEU A 284 0.68 15.19 -12.58
N PRO A 285 0.75 14.18 -13.47
CA PRO A 285 0.62 14.40 -14.90
C PRO A 285 -0.74 15.04 -15.22
N ILE A 286 -0.75 15.94 -16.21
CA ILE A 286 -1.95 16.65 -16.66
C ILE A 286 -2.94 15.62 -17.22
N THR A 287 -4.10 15.47 -16.57
CA THR A 287 -5.27 14.85 -17.19
C THR A 287 -6.03 15.92 -18.00
N GLU A 288 -6.91 15.51 -18.91
CA GLU A 288 -7.57 16.26 -20.01
C GLU A 288 -8.01 17.74 -19.77
N ASN A 289 -8.01 18.23 -18.52
CA ASN A 289 -8.41 19.59 -18.11
C ASN A 289 -7.24 20.55 -17.74
N GLY A 290 -5.98 20.23 -18.05
CA GLY A 290 -4.96 21.27 -18.30
C GLY A 290 -4.26 21.96 -17.11
N GLU A 291 -4.37 21.49 -15.87
CA GLU A 291 -3.61 22.05 -14.74
C GLU A 291 -2.74 20.99 -14.05
N GLU A 292 -1.42 21.23 -14.02
CA GLU A 292 -0.50 20.46 -13.18
C GLU A 292 -0.90 20.59 -11.71
N THR A 293 -1.01 19.45 -11.02
CA THR A 293 -1.35 19.45 -9.59
C THR A 293 -0.09 19.20 -8.79
N ARG A 294 0.32 20.20 -8.00
CA ARG A 294 1.43 20.04 -7.05
C ARG A 294 1.00 19.07 -5.95
N VAL A 295 1.88 18.13 -5.65
CA VAL A 295 1.65 17.11 -4.62
C VAL A 295 2.92 16.91 -3.81
N MET A 296 2.76 16.48 -2.57
CA MET A 296 3.84 15.89 -1.79
C MET A 296 3.72 14.37 -1.85
N CYS A 297 4.78 13.71 -2.29
CA CYS A 297 4.91 12.27 -2.29
C CYS A 297 5.69 11.84 -1.05
N ILE A 298 5.17 10.88 -0.28
CA ILE A 298 5.86 10.26 0.86
C ILE A 298 6.06 8.77 0.55
N GLU A 299 7.31 8.34 0.46
CA GLU A 299 7.67 6.93 0.29
C GLU A 299 8.04 6.32 1.65
N LEU A 300 7.45 5.15 1.95
CA LEU A 300 7.74 4.38 3.15
C LEU A 300 7.99 2.92 2.78
N ALA A 301 9.15 2.38 3.15
CA ALA A 301 9.45 0.96 3.07
C ALA A 301 9.84 0.42 4.45
N ALA A 302 9.20 -0.67 4.87
CA ALA A 302 9.43 -1.30 6.16
C ALA A 302 9.22 -2.81 6.07
N ASN A 303 9.78 -3.56 7.02
CA ASN A 303 9.59 -5.01 7.09
C ASN A 303 8.10 -5.39 7.25
N ARG A 304 7.37 -4.59 8.02
CA ARG A 304 5.92 -4.69 8.26
C ARG A 304 5.34 -3.33 8.63
N PHE A 305 4.03 -3.20 8.50
CA PHE A 305 3.27 -2.04 8.99
C PHE A 305 2.11 -2.51 9.86
N LEU A 306 1.82 -1.76 10.92
CA LEU A 306 0.63 -1.97 11.73
C LEU A 306 -0.60 -1.39 11.02
N ARG A 307 -1.80 -1.83 11.41
CA ARG A 307 -3.05 -1.32 10.83
C ARG A 307 -3.15 0.20 11.02
N LYS A 308 -3.43 0.91 9.92
CA LYS A 308 -3.48 2.38 9.82
C LYS A 308 -2.17 3.12 10.15
N MET A 309 -1.06 2.42 10.39
CA MET A 309 0.24 3.00 10.76
C MET A 309 0.68 4.09 9.79
N VAL A 310 0.72 3.78 8.49
CA VAL A 310 1.17 4.72 7.46
C VAL A 310 0.36 6.01 7.48
N ARG A 311 -0.98 5.90 7.52
CA ARG A 311 -1.88 7.06 7.47
C ARG A 311 -1.76 7.96 8.71
N VAL A 312 -1.60 7.36 9.89
CA VAL A 312 -1.39 8.12 11.13
C VAL A 312 -0.01 8.76 11.14
N LEU A 313 1.01 8.04 10.65
CA LEU A 313 2.37 8.57 10.53
C LEU A 313 2.39 9.78 9.61
N VAL A 314 1.83 9.68 8.41
CA VAL A 314 1.72 10.79 7.45
C VAL A 314 1.04 12.02 8.07
N ALA A 315 -0.16 11.84 8.64
CA ALA A 315 -0.90 12.95 9.24
C ALA A 315 -0.15 13.59 10.41
N THR A 316 0.50 12.77 11.25
CA THR A 316 1.25 13.26 12.42
C THR A 316 2.49 14.03 11.96
N THR A 317 3.24 13.52 11.00
CA THR A 317 4.42 14.21 10.46
C THR A 317 4.05 15.57 9.88
N ILE A 318 2.96 15.67 9.11
CA ILE A 318 2.48 16.94 8.56
C ILE A 318 2.11 17.91 9.69
N ARG A 319 1.40 17.43 10.74
CA ARG A 319 1.04 18.24 11.91
C ARG A 319 2.28 18.76 12.64
N GLU A 320 3.26 17.90 12.92
CA GLU A 320 4.50 18.29 13.61
C GLU A 320 5.35 19.25 12.76
N ALA A 321 5.39 19.05 11.45
CA ALA A 321 6.06 19.97 10.54
C ALA A 321 5.40 21.35 10.55
N ALA A 322 4.07 21.42 10.54
CA ALA A 322 3.31 22.67 10.64
C ALA A 322 3.48 23.36 11.99
N ALA A 323 3.65 22.60 13.06
CA ALA A 323 3.91 23.11 14.40
C ALA A 323 5.36 23.59 14.62
N GLY A 324 6.25 23.41 13.63
CA GLY A 324 7.66 23.76 13.76
C GLY A 324 8.41 22.87 14.76
N ALA A 325 7.93 21.65 15.00
CA ALA A 325 8.51 20.75 15.99
C ALA A 325 9.97 20.38 15.68
N GLU A 326 10.73 19.95 16.68
CA GLU A 326 12.11 19.48 16.51
C GLU A 326 12.19 18.23 15.62
N ASP A 327 13.34 18.00 14.99
CA ASP A 327 13.50 16.90 14.01
C ASP A 327 13.26 15.50 14.61
N ASP A 328 13.43 15.35 15.92
CA ASP A 328 13.21 14.09 16.66
C ASP A 328 11.79 13.96 17.22
N ALA A 329 10.86 14.86 16.87
CA ALA A 329 9.49 14.86 17.41
C ALA A 329 8.78 13.52 17.21
N LEU A 330 8.94 12.87 16.05
CA LEU A 330 8.34 11.56 15.80
C LEU A 330 8.91 10.46 16.71
N LEU A 331 10.20 10.54 17.07
CA LEU A 331 10.84 9.61 18.00
C LEU A 331 10.28 9.82 19.42
N LYS A 332 10.18 11.07 19.86
CA LYS A 332 9.57 11.43 21.17
C LYS A 332 8.13 10.94 21.29
N LEU A 333 7.37 10.96 20.18
CA LEU A 333 5.99 10.48 20.15
C LEU A 333 5.85 8.95 20.26
N MET A 334 6.92 8.18 20.03
CA MET A 334 6.89 6.71 20.20
C MET A 334 6.64 6.33 21.67
N ASP A 335 7.19 7.11 22.60
CA ASP A 335 7.10 6.88 24.05
C ASP A 335 5.84 7.49 24.69
N ALA A 336 4.99 8.13 23.88
CA ALA A 336 3.75 8.72 24.37
C ALA A 336 2.78 7.65 24.90
N THR A 337 2.04 7.99 25.95
CA THR A 337 1.06 7.07 26.57
C THR A 337 -0.37 7.30 26.08
N CYS A 338 -0.64 8.44 25.44
CA CYS A 338 -1.98 8.86 25.01
C CYS A 338 -2.10 8.88 23.48
N ARG A 339 -3.09 8.18 22.92
CA ARG A 339 -3.33 8.15 21.45
C ARG A 339 -3.61 9.52 20.83
N ARG A 340 -4.07 10.49 21.62
CA ARG A 340 -4.27 11.89 21.18
C ARG A 340 -2.95 12.62 20.89
N ALA A 341 -1.82 12.05 21.30
CA ALA A 341 -0.50 12.56 20.98
C ALA A 341 -0.18 12.44 19.48
N THR A 342 -0.83 11.54 18.74
CA THR A 342 -0.69 11.42 17.28
C THR A 342 -1.97 11.89 16.57
N ALA A 343 -1.83 12.34 15.32
CA ALA A 343 -2.96 12.83 14.53
C ALA A 343 -3.95 11.69 14.18
N PRO A 344 -5.20 12.02 13.80
CA PRO A 344 -6.09 11.07 13.15
C PRO A 344 -5.45 10.52 11.85
N PRO A 345 -5.82 9.32 11.39
CA PRO A 345 -5.30 8.79 10.13
C PRO A 345 -5.62 9.71 8.95
N ALA A 346 -4.62 10.05 8.12
CA ALA A 346 -4.81 10.78 6.85
C ALA A 346 -5.82 10.06 5.93
N PRO A 347 -6.47 10.72 4.96
CA PRO A 347 -7.40 10.07 4.02
C PRO A 347 -6.78 8.84 3.32
N PRO A 348 -7.56 7.76 3.09
CA PRO A 348 -7.05 6.54 2.45
C PRO A 348 -6.74 6.73 0.96
N ASP A 349 -7.41 7.68 0.30
CA ASP A 349 -7.34 8.01 -1.12
C ASP A 349 -5.90 8.27 -1.59
N GLY A 350 -5.09 8.92 -0.74
CA GLY A 350 -3.69 9.19 -1.02
C GLY A 350 -2.76 8.01 -0.86
N LEU A 351 -3.18 6.92 -0.21
CA LEU A 351 -2.31 5.80 0.13
C LEU A 351 -2.36 4.71 -0.94
N CYS A 352 -1.19 4.27 -1.37
CA CYS A 352 -1.01 3.19 -2.31
C CYS A 352 0.03 2.16 -1.81
N LEU A 353 -0.33 0.87 -1.80
CA LEU A 353 0.66 -0.21 -1.70
C LEU A 353 1.34 -0.36 -3.07
N VAL A 354 2.62 -0.01 -3.15
CA VAL A 354 3.34 0.03 -4.43
C VAL A 354 4.14 -1.23 -4.69
N ASP A 355 4.59 -1.93 -3.64
CA ASP A 355 5.41 -3.13 -3.81
C ASP A 355 5.50 -4.01 -2.55
N VAL A 356 5.83 -5.28 -2.75
CA VAL A 356 6.07 -6.31 -1.71
C VAL A 356 7.28 -7.16 -2.11
N GLY A 357 8.41 -6.98 -1.43
CA GLY A 357 9.60 -7.77 -1.70
C GLY A 357 9.72 -9.04 -0.88
N TYR A 358 10.34 -10.04 -1.50
CA TYR A 358 10.65 -11.35 -0.92
C TYR A 358 12.16 -11.57 -0.78
N GLU A 359 12.94 -10.65 -1.31
CA GLU A 359 14.39 -10.50 -1.28
C GLU A 359 14.82 -9.41 -0.27
N GLU A 360 16.13 -9.31 -0.03
CA GLU A 360 16.65 -8.27 0.87
C GLU A 360 16.34 -6.86 0.33
N PHE A 361 16.04 -5.92 1.21
CA PHE A 361 15.66 -4.58 0.79
C PHE A 361 16.84 -3.84 0.15
N ASP A 362 16.66 -3.47 -1.12
CA ASP A 362 17.61 -2.67 -1.87
C ASP A 362 17.24 -1.17 -1.82
N LYS A 363 18.14 -0.36 -1.25
CA LYS A 363 17.96 1.08 -1.11
C LYS A 363 18.10 1.84 -2.43
N GLU A 364 18.79 1.27 -3.40
CA GLU A 364 19.03 1.91 -4.71
C GLU A 364 17.75 1.91 -5.56
N LYS A 365 16.81 1.00 -5.28
CA LYS A 365 15.50 0.89 -5.94
C LYS A 365 14.43 1.80 -5.33
N CYS A 366 14.76 2.78 -4.47
CA CYS A 366 13.77 3.70 -3.89
C CYS A 366 13.42 4.83 -4.86
N PHE A 367 12.18 5.29 -4.84
CA PHE A 367 11.71 6.36 -5.74
C PHE A 367 12.23 7.73 -5.32
N ILE A 368 12.30 7.98 -4.02
CA ILE A 368 12.77 9.23 -3.43
C ILE A 368 14.18 9.01 -2.89
N LEU A 369 15.18 9.22 -3.75
CA LEU A 369 16.58 9.09 -3.37
C LEU A 369 17.06 10.25 -2.48
N LYS A 370 18.26 10.10 -1.91
CA LYS A 370 18.90 11.17 -1.13
C LYS A 370 19.23 12.35 -2.04
N ASP A 371 18.85 13.53 -1.57
CA ASP A 371 19.41 14.82 -2.02
C ASP A 371 20.90 14.93 -1.65
#